data_AF-A0A7S9WYG9-F1
#
_entry.id   AF-A0A7S9WYG9-F1
#
_cell.length_a   1.000
_cell.length_b   1.000
_cell.length_c   1.000
_cell.angle_alpha   90.00
_cell.angle_beta   90.00
_cell.angle_gamma   90.00
#
_symmetry.space_group_name_H-M   'P 1'
#
loop_
_entity.id
_entity.type
_entity.pdbx_description
1 polymer ?
#
loop_
_entity_poly.entity_id
_entity_poly.type
_entity_poly.pdbx_seq_one_letter_code
_entity_poly.pdbx_strand_id
1 'polypeptide(L)'
;MQNLWIWQHPNYPNFSFDKSAIDTLANKLKQNHEILKEIISKTSRNDLLKVQINALEDEIFYSSLIEGERLKRSSIRSSAKKRLDENFDWLADTHATRHSDNLVSLMLEANLNKAYMNFERLHGWHNALFEYSHSKTYKIKRAKFRDDEMSVVSGPSKMCKSTTKPCQQNA
;
A
#
# COMPACT_ATOMS: atom_id res chain seq x y z
N MET A 1 25.57 -9.64 -23.04
CA MET A 1 24.12 -9.72 -23.23
C MET A 1 23.55 -8.34 -22.93
N GLN A 2 22.78 -7.75 -23.85
CA GLN A 2 22.06 -6.50 -23.56
C GLN A 2 20.99 -6.78 -22.51
N ASN A 3 20.93 -5.95 -21.46
CA ASN A 3 19.84 -5.99 -20.50
C ASN A 3 18.59 -5.41 -21.17
N LEU A 4 17.67 -6.28 -21.59
CA LEU A 4 16.36 -5.89 -22.08
C LEU A 4 15.51 -5.43 -20.88
N TRP A 5 14.72 -4.38 -21.08
CA TRP A 5 13.65 -4.05 -20.13
C TRP A 5 12.59 -5.16 -20.16
N ILE A 6 11.89 -5.38 -19.03
CA ILE A 6 10.89 -6.46 -18.90
C ILE A 6 9.84 -6.40 -20.03
N TRP A 7 9.39 -5.20 -20.41
CA TRP A 7 8.40 -4.98 -21.47
C TRP A 7 8.95 -5.17 -22.90
N GLN A 8 10.27 -5.24 -23.06
CA GLN A 8 10.93 -5.52 -24.34
C GLN A 8 11.15 -7.03 -24.56
N HIS A 9 10.90 -7.85 -23.54
CA HIS A 9 11.10 -9.28 -23.65
C HIS A 9 10.09 -9.90 -24.64
N PRO A 10 10.49 -10.81 -25.55
CA PRO A 10 9.58 -11.38 -26.55
C PRO A 10 8.36 -12.09 -25.95
N ASN A 11 8.53 -12.65 -24.75
CA ASN A 11 7.44 -13.32 -24.03
C ASN A 11 6.62 -12.38 -23.15
N TYR A 12 6.86 -11.06 -23.13
CA TYR A 12 6.03 -10.14 -22.36
C TYR A 12 4.59 -10.10 -22.94
N PRO A 13 3.53 -10.12 -22.11
CA PRO A 13 3.52 -10.27 -20.64
C PRO A 13 3.44 -11.72 -20.14
N ASN A 14 3.46 -12.70 -21.05
CA ASN A 14 3.29 -14.14 -20.82
C ASN A 14 4.59 -14.85 -20.42
N PHE A 15 5.09 -14.57 -19.21
CA PHE A 15 6.29 -15.22 -18.69
C PHE A 15 6.03 -16.68 -18.27
N SER A 16 6.99 -17.55 -18.54
CA SER A 16 7.03 -18.92 -18.01
C SER A 16 7.97 -19.00 -16.81
N PHE A 17 7.61 -19.79 -15.80
CA PHE A 17 8.47 -20.07 -14.65
C PHE A 17 8.43 -21.56 -14.32
N ASP A 18 9.52 -22.05 -13.71
CA ASP A 18 9.55 -23.42 -13.18
C ASP A 18 8.76 -23.47 -11.87
N LYS A 19 7.62 -24.16 -11.91
CA LYS A 19 6.77 -24.32 -10.74
C LYS A 19 7.46 -25.13 -9.63
N SER A 20 8.26 -26.13 -10.00
CA SER A 20 8.97 -26.99 -9.03
C SER A 20 9.97 -26.18 -8.19
N ALA A 21 10.52 -25.10 -8.75
CA ALA A 21 11.42 -24.20 -8.05
C ALA A 21 10.76 -23.42 -6.91
N ILE A 22 9.43 -23.25 -6.92
CA ILE A 22 8.69 -22.51 -5.89
C ILE A 22 7.74 -23.39 -5.06
N ASP A 23 7.54 -24.65 -5.43
CA ASP A 23 6.55 -25.53 -4.81
C ASP A 23 6.76 -25.68 -3.30
N THR A 24 8.01 -25.79 -2.84
CA THR A 24 8.31 -25.87 -1.39
C THR A 24 7.83 -24.62 -0.64
N LEU A 25 8.09 -23.43 -1.20
CA LEU A 25 7.65 -22.16 -0.59
C LEU A 25 6.12 -22.00 -0.67
N ALA A 26 5.52 -22.34 -1.80
CA ALA A 26 4.07 -22.29 -1.99
C ALA A 26 3.32 -23.24 -1.04
N ASN A 27 3.84 -24.45 -0.85
CA ASN A 27 3.26 -25.43 0.08
C ASN A 27 3.36 -24.95 1.53
N LYS A 28 4.51 -24.38 1.94
CA LYS A 28 4.68 -23.80 3.27
C LYS A 28 3.72 -22.62 3.51
N LEU A 29 3.58 -21.74 2.51
CA LEU A 29 2.61 -20.64 2.57
C LEU A 29 1.19 -21.15 2.75
N LYS A 30 0.79 -22.17 1.98
CA LYS A 30 -0.53 -22.80 2.09
C LYS A 30 -0.77 -23.38 3.48
N GLN A 31 0.21 -24.12 4.03
CA GLN A 31 0.10 -24.69 5.39
C GLN A 31 -0.07 -23.60 6.45
N ASN A 32 0.75 -22.55 6.39
CA ASN A 32 0.63 -21.40 7.31
C ASN A 32 -0.72 -20.70 7.20
N HIS A 33 -1.27 -20.59 5.99
CA HIS A 33 -2.59 -20.01 5.76
C HIS A 33 -3.71 -20.83 6.39
N GLU A 34 -3.64 -22.17 6.28
CA GLU A 34 -4.63 -23.04 6.92
C GLU A 34 -4.53 -23.00 8.46
N ILE A 35 -3.31 -22.96 9.02
CA ILE A 35 -3.11 -22.76 10.47
C ILE A 35 -3.70 -21.42 10.90
N LEU A 36 -3.45 -20.34 10.17
CA LEU A 36 -3.98 -19.02 10.48
C LEU A 36 -5.53 -19.01 10.44
N LYS A 37 -6.14 -19.64 9.44
CA LYS A 37 -7.60 -19.79 9.36
C LYS A 37 -8.16 -20.53 10.58
N GLU A 38 -7.50 -21.60 11.03
CA GLU A 38 -7.92 -22.35 12.21
C GLU A 38 -7.83 -21.51 13.49
N ILE A 39 -6.78 -20.70 13.64
CA ILE A 39 -6.64 -19.78 14.78
C ILE A 39 -7.76 -18.73 14.73
N ILE A 40 -8.02 -18.14 13.56
CA ILE A 40 -9.06 -17.13 13.37
C ILE A 40 -10.44 -17.71 13.71
N SER A 41 -10.74 -18.94 13.30
CA SER A 41 -12.05 -19.55 13.55
C SER A 41 -12.34 -19.82 15.04
N LYS A 42 -11.29 -19.90 15.87
CA LYS A 42 -11.38 -20.08 17.33
C LYS A 42 -11.25 -18.76 18.11
N THR A 43 -10.99 -17.65 17.44
CA THR A 43 -10.76 -16.34 18.07
C THR A 43 -12.10 -15.62 18.28
N SER A 44 -12.26 -14.95 19.43
CA SER A 44 -13.47 -14.15 19.70
C SER A 44 -13.60 -13.00 18.69
N ARG A 45 -14.84 -12.57 18.41
CA ARG A 45 -15.08 -11.43 17.49
C ARG A 45 -14.34 -10.17 17.92
N ASN A 46 -14.30 -9.89 19.23
CA ASN A 46 -13.66 -8.69 19.78
C ASN A 46 -12.13 -8.75 19.66
N ASP A 47 -11.53 -9.92 19.87
CA ASP A 47 -10.08 -10.07 19.72
C ASP A 47 -9.67 -10.08 18.26
N LEU A 48 -10.48 -10.70 17.38
CA LEU A 48 -10.26 -10.65 15.93
C LEU A 48 -10.31 -9.21 15.42
N LEU A 49 -11.26 -8.39 15.87
CA LEU A 49 -11.34 -6.98 15.53
C LEU A 49 -10.07 -6.21 15.93
N LYS A 50 -9.56 -6.43 17.15
CA LYS A 50 -8.29 -5.82 17.60
C LYS A 50 -7.12 -6.24 16.72
N VAL A 51 -7.03 -7.52 16.37
CA VAL A 51 -5.98 -8.05 15.50
C VAL A 51 -6.07 -7.44 14.11
N GLN A 52 -7.26 -7.33 13.52
CA GLN A 52 -7.47 -6.70 12.21
C GLN A 52 -7.07 -5.22 12.22
N ILE A 53 -7.46 -4.46 13.24
CA ILE A 53 -7.08 -3.05 13.36
C ILE A 53 -5.56 -2.89 13.49
N ASN A 54 -4.91 -3.72 14.31
CA ASN A 54 -3.45 -3.66 14.48
C ASN A 54 -2.71 -4.06 13.19
N ALA A 55 -3.16 -5.12 12.51
CA ALA A 55 -2.56 -5.55 11.25
C ALA A 55 -2.67 -4.45 10.18
N LEU A 56 -3.85 -3.83 10.06
CA LEU A 56 -4.08 -2.73 9.12
C LEU A 56 -3.24 -1.49 9.45
N GLU A 57 -3.11 -1.17 10.74
CA GLU A 57 -2.25 -0.08 11.20
C GLU A 57 -0.79 -0.30 10.84
N ASP A 58 -0.26 -1.49 11.10
CA ASP A 58 1.12 -1.84 10.78
C ASP A 58 1.37 -1.82 9.27
N GLU A 59 0.46 -2.40 8.48
CA GLU A 59 0.58 -2.43 7.02
C GLU A 59 0.67 -1.02 6.43
N ILE A 60 -0.22 -0.12 6.86
CA ILE A 60 -0.23 1.28 6.42
C ILE A 60 1.01 2.02 6.93
N PHE A 61 1.36 1.86 8.20
CA PHE A 61 2.50 2.56 8.80
C PHE A 61 3.81 2.19 8.13
N TYR A 62 4.09 0.89 7.94
CA TYR A 62 5.35 0.44 7.34
C TYR A 62 5.40 0.68 5.83
N SER A 63 4.29 0.55 5.12
CA SER A 63 4.24 0.91 3.69
C SER A 63 4.54 2.41 3.49
N SER A 64 3.92 3.27 4.30
CA SER A 64 4.18 4.72 4.23
C SER A 64 5.63 5.04 4.62
N LEU A 65 6.19 4.33 5.60
CA LEU A 65 7.57 4.53 6.04
C LEU A 65 8.59 4.21 4.93
N ILE A 66 8.33 3.19 4.10
CA ILE A 66 9.15 2.86 2.93
C ILE A 66 9.16 4.03 1.93
N GLU A 67 8.01 4.68 1.74
CA GLU A 67 7.87 5.88 0.90
C GLU A 67 8.42 7.16 1.56
N GLY A 68 9.00 7.06 2.76
CA GLY A 68 9.55 8.17 3.53
C GLY A 68 8.51 8.98 4.31
N GLU A 69 7.27 8.51 4.38
CA GLU A 69 6.18 9.14 5.12
C GLU A 69 6.01 8.49 6.50
N ARG A 70 6.24 9.28 7.56
CA ARG A 70 6.07 8.81 8.94
C ARG A 70 4.72 9.28 9.51
N LEU A 71 3.71 8.44 9.36
CA LEU A 71 2.36 8.70 9.86
C LEU A 71 2.23 8.55 11.38
N LYS A 72 1.27 9.27 11.96
CA LYS A 72 0.87 9.06 13.37
C LYS A 72 0.03 7.79 13.48
N ARG A 73 0.55 6.79 14.19
CA ARG A 73 -0.15 5.52 14.46
C ARG A 73 -1.54 5.70 15.07
N SER A 74 -1.72 6.67 15.98
CA SER A 74 -3.03 6.99 16.55
C SER A 74 -4.05 7.43 15.50
N SER A 75 -3.60 8.14 14.46
CA SER A 75 -4.46 8.58 13.35
C SER A 75 -4.92 7.39 12.51
N ILE A 76 -3.99 6.51 12.12
CA ILE A 76 -4.30 5.29 11.37
C ILE A 76 -5.24 4.38 12.18
N ARG A 77 -4.93 4.17 13.47
CA ARG A 77 -5.74 3.34 14.36
C ARG A 77 -7.16 3.90 14.52
N SER A 78 -7.32 5.21 14.64
CA SER A 78 -8.64 5.83 14.71
C SER A 78 -9.43 5.63 13.43
N SER A 79 -8.80 5.88 12.26
CA SER A 79 -9.41 5.63 10.95
C SER A 79 -9.78 4.16 10.73
N ALA A 80 -8.94 3.22 11.19
CA ALA A 80 -9.21 1.78 11.11
C ALA A 80 -10.40 1.39 11.98
N LYS A 81 -10.45 1.87 13.24
CA LYS A 81 -11.61 1.67 14.13
C LYS A 81 -12.89 2.24 13.53
N LYS A 82 -12.84 3.47 13.02
CA LYS A 82 -13.97 4.12 12.34
C LYS A 82 -14.57 3.28 11.21
N ARG A 83 -13.78 2.42 10.55
CA ARG A 83 -14.23 1.53 9.47
C ARG A 83 -14.62 0.12 9.91
N LEU A 84 -14.05 -0.40 10.99
CA LEU A 84 -14.17 -1.80 11.38
C LEU A 84 -14.95 -2.03 12.68
N ASP A 85 -15.01 -1.03 13.56
CA ASP A 85 -15.68 -1.11 14.86
C ASP A 85 -17.06 -0.45 14.79
N GLU A 86 -18.11 -1.27 14.90
CA GLU A 86 -19.51 -0.82 14.92
C GLU A 86 -19.82 0.09 16.11
N ASN A 87 -19.04 0.00 17.19
CA ASN A 87 -19.21 0.80 18.41
C ASN A 87 -18.27 2.01 18.46
N PHE A 88 -17.67 2.39 17.33
CA PHE A 88 -16.79 3.54 17.27
C PHE A 88 -17.52 4.83 17.67
N ASP A 89 -16.95 5.58 18.62
CA ASP A 89 -17.50 6.88 19.02
C ASP A 89 -17.02 7.98 18.05
N TRP A 90 -17.88 8.29 17.08
CA TRP A 90 -17.62 9.31 16.07
C TRP A 90 -17.53 10.72 16.65
N LEU A 91 -18.18 10.99 17.78
CA LEU A 91 -18.21 12.32 18.39
C LEU A 91 -16.95 12.60 19.20
N ALA A 92 -16.32 11.54 19.72
CA ALA A 92 -15.07 11.63 20.49
C ALA A 92 -13.79 11.52 19.64
N ASP A 93 -13.89 11.21 18.34
CA ASP A 93 -12.71 11.06 17.48
C ASP A 93 -12.01 12.39 17.22
N THR A 94 -10.76 12.47 17.66
CA THR A 94 -9.88 13.63 17.46
C THR A 94 -8.57 13.26 16.76
N HIS A 95 -8.46 12.03 16.27
CA HIS A 95 -7.21 11.49 15.75
C HIS A 95 -7.25 11.16 14.26
N ALA A 96 -8.41 10.74 13.72
CA ALA A 96 -8.51 10.45 12.29
C ALA A 96 -8.25 11.72 11.47
N THR A 97 -7.50 11.55 10.40
CA THR A 97 -7.30 12.59 9.38
C THR A 97 -7.91 12.10 8.08
N ARG A 98 -8.19 13.02 7.15
CA ARG A 98 -8.63 12.62 5.81
C ARG A 98 -7.59 11.75 5.10
N HIS A 99 -6.30 12.03 5.30
CA HIS A 99 -5.23 11.20 4.77
C HIS A 99 -5.28 9.76 5.33
N SER A 100 -5.36 9.59 6.65
CA SER A 100 -5.44 8.26 7.26
C SER A 100 -6.74 7.53 6.90
N ASP A 101 -7.86 8.24 6.79
CA ASP A 101 -9.14 7.69 6.32
C ASP A 101 -9.04 7.16 4.89
N ASN A 102 -8.37 7.90 4.00
CA ASN A 102 -8.14 7.48 2.62
C ASN A 102 -7.26 6.23 2.55
N LEU A 103 -6.15 6.20 3.31
CA LEU A 103 -5.22 5.06 3.33
C LEU A 103 -5.89 3.79 3.87
N VAL A 104 -6.65 3.90 4.97
CA VAL A 104 -7.44 2.79 5.52
C VAL A 104 -8.47 2.30 4.49
N SER A 105 -9.16 3.22 3.82
CA SER A 105 -10.15 2.85 2.79
C SER A 105 -9.50 2.13 1.62
N LEU A 106 -8.38 2.64 1.12
CA LEU A 106 -7.59 2.04 0.04
C LEU A 106 -7.16 0.62 0.42
N MET A 107 -6.59 0.47 1.63
CA MET A 107 -6.04 -0.81 2.07
C MET A 107 -7.14 -1.86 2.30
N LEU A 108 -8.31 -1.45 2.82
CA LEU A 108 -9.47 -2.34 2.90
C LEU A 108 -10.01 -2.70 1.52
N GLU A 109 -10.07 -1.75 0.59
CA GLU A 109 -10.52 -2.00 -0.79
C GLU A 109 -9.60 -3.00 -1.49
N ALA A 110 -8.28 -2.81 -1.39
CA ALA A 110 -7.27 -3.70 -1.96
C ALA A 110 -7.35 -5.13 -1.40
N ASN A 111 -7.59 -5.26 -0.09
CA ASN A 111 -7.66 -6.57 0.56
C ASN A 111 -8.99 -7.30 0.34
N LEU A 112 -10.11 -6.58 0.35
CA LEU A 112 -11.45 -7.16 0.35
C LEU A 112 -12.07 -7.30 -1.05
N ASN A 113 -11.79 -6.38 -1.97
CA ASN A 113 -12.40 -6.41 -3.30
C ASN A 113 -11.65 -7.35 -4.27
N LYS A 114 -12.32 -8.46 -4.63
CA LYS A 114 -11.80 -9.52 -5.52
C LYS A 114 -12.08 -9.30 -7.00
N ALA A 115 -12.70 -8.18 -7.39
CA ALA A 115 -12.90 -7.83 -8.79
C ALA A 115 -11.56 -7.60 -9.51
N TYR A 116 -11.56 -7.76 -10.83
CA TYR A 116 -10.40 -7.43 -11.66
C TYR A 116 -10.03 -5.95 -11.53
N MET A 117 -8.73 -5.67 -11.64
CA MET A 117 -8.23 -4.30 -11.70
C MET A 117 -8.64 -3.65 -13.04
N ASN A 118 -9.09 -2.40 -12.98
CA ASN A 118 -9.37 -1.58 -14.17
C ASN A 118 -8.83 -0.15 -13.96
N PHE A 119 -8.81 0.66 -15.01
CA PHE A 119 -8.25 2.02 -14.93
C PHE A 119 -9.00 2.94 -13.98
N GLU A 120 -10.32 2.83 -13.89
CA GLU A 120 -11.11 3.63 -12.94
C GLU A 120 -10.69 3.35 -11.49
N ARG A 121 -10.58 2.06 -11.14
CA ARG A 121 -10.16 1.60 -9.81
C ARG A 121 -8.71 2.01 -9.51
N LEU A 122 -7.80 1.82 -10.47
CA LEU A 122 -6.40 2.25 -10.36
C LEU A 122 -6.29 3.77 -10.15
N HIS A 123 -7.04 4.56 -10.90
CA HIS A 123 -7.06 6.01 -10.77
C HIS A 123 -7.69 6.47 -9.46
N GLY A 124 -8.74 5.78 -8.99
CA GLY A 124 -9.34 5.99 -7.67
C GLY A 124 -8.33 5.75 -6.55
N TRP A 125 -7.59 4.64 -6.62
CA TRP A 125 -6.51 4.33 -5.69
C TRP A 125 -5.42 5.42 -5.69
N HIS A 126 -4.94 5.79 -6.87
CA HIS A 126 -3.96 6.87 -7.02
C HIS A 126 -4.46 8.20 -6.45
N ASN A 127 -5.74 8.53 -6.64
CA ASN A 127 -6.33 9.74 -6.06
C ASN A 127 -6.44 9.69 -4.54
N ALA A 128 -6.70 8.51 -3.95
CA ALA A 128 -6.81 8.34 -2.51
C ALA A 128 -5.47 8.56 -1.79
N LEU A 129 -4.36 8.08 -2.38
CA LEU A 129 -3.00 8.23 -1.84
C LEU A 129 -2.60 9.70 -1.68
N PHE A 130 -2.93 10.53 -2.68
CA PHE A 130 -2.59 11.94 -2.65
C PHE A 130 -3.80 12.74 -2.17
N GLU A 131 -3.79 13.14 -0.88
CA GLU A 131 -4.67 14.21 -0.40
C GLU A 131 -4.43 15.48 -1.26
N TYR A 132 -5.15 16.57 -1.03
CA TYR A 132 -4.69 17.90 -1.46
C TYR A 132 -3.37 18.27 -0.74
N SER A 133 -2.32 17.48 -0.98
CA SER A 133 -0.96 17.79 -0.61
C SER A 133 -0.57 19.00 -1.43
N HIS A 134 -0.70 20.15 -0.78
CA HIS A 134 0.03 21.35 -1.13
C HIS A 134 1.51 21.07 -0.87
N SER A 135 2.12 20.23 -1.70
CA SER A 135 3.50 20.48 -2.08
C SER A 135 3.41 21.88 -2.72
N LYS A 136 3.79 22.91 -1.97
CA LYS A 136 3.70 24.31 -2.39
C LYS A 136 4.52 24.58 -3.67
N THR A 137 5.31 23.60 -4.11
CA THR A 137 6.29 23.73 -5.17
C THR A 137 5.93 22.92 -6.43
N TYR A 138 5.27 21.76 -6.32
CA TYR A 138 4.93 20.90 -7.46
C TYR A 138 3.55 20.24 -7.36
N LYS A 139 2.73 20.42 -8.39
CA LYS A 139 1.37 19.85 -8.49
C LYS A 139 1.42 18.45 -9.09
N ILE A 140 1.04 17.44 -8.32
CA ILE A 140 0.96 16.05 -8.80
C ILE A 140 -0.29 15.87 -9.67
N LYS A 141 -0.12 15.33 -10.87
CA LYS A 141 -1.21 14.90 -11.76
C LYS A 141 -1.85 13.62 -11.17
N ARG A 142 -2.96 13.76 -10.45
CA ARG A 142 -3.70 12.63 -9.84
C ARG A 142 -4.69 11.96 -10.81
N ALA A 143 -5.07 10.71 -10.50
CA ALA A 143 -6.12 9.96 -11.19
C ALA A 143 -5.95 9.83 -12.72
N LYS A 144 -4.71 9.88 -13.21
CA LYS A 144 -4.35 9.67 -14.61
C LYS A 144 -2.92 9.18 -14.72
N PHE A 145 -2.60 8.57 -15.86
CA PHE A 145 -1.23 8.27 -16.20
C PHE A 145 -0.42 9.55 -16.37
N ARG A 146 0.88 9.44 -16.06
CA ARG A 146 1.84 10.49 -16.31
C ARG A 146 2.12 10.60 -17.81
N ASP A 147 2.42 11.81 -18.23
CA ASP A 147 2.76 12.21 -19.60
C ASP A 147 4.18 12.83 -19.65
N ASP A 148 4.90 12.80 -18.52
CA ASP A 148 6.25 13.29 -18.32
C ASP A 148 7.22 12.16 -17.94
N GLU A 149 8.52 12.40 -18.14
CA GLU A 149 9.58 11.45 -17.80
C GLU A 149 9.65 11.19 -16.29
N MET A 150 9.95 9.95 -15.91
CA MET A 150 10.08 9.53 -14.51
C MET A 150 11.44 8.87 -14.27
N SER A 151 12.08 9.23 -13.16
CA SER A 151 13.25 8.52 -12.66
C SER A 151 12.82 7.48 -11.62
N VAL A 152 13.24 6.23 -11.80
CA VAL A 152 13.05 5.18 -10.79
C VAL A 152 14.21 5.27 -9.80
N VAL A 153 13.88 5.55 -8.54
CA VAL A 153 14.87 5.60 -7.45
C VAL A 153 14.83 4.28 -6.69
N SER A 154 15.97 3.63 -6.54
CA SER A 154 16.12 2.41 -5.73
C SER A 154 17.02 2.68 -4.53
N GLY A 155 16.50 2.47 -3.31
CA GLY A 155 17.24 2.63 -2.05
C GLY A 155 16.63 3.69 -1.13
N PRO A 156 17.11 3.81 0.14
CA PRO A 156 16.68 4.88 1.02
C PRO A 156 16.95 6.21 0.31
N SER A 157 15.98 7.11 0.35
CA SER A 157 15.88 8.41 -0.35
C SER A 157 17.07 9.38 -0.16
N LYS A 158 18.15 8.96 0.50
CA LYS A 158 19.38 9.71 0.74
C LYS A 158 20.43 9.64 -0.36
N MET A 159 20.25 8.87 -1.43
CA MET A 159 21.19 8.86 -2.57
C MET A 159 20.49 8.88 -3.91
N CYS A 160 19.91 10.02 -4.28
CA CYS A 160 19.72 10.33 -5.69
C CYS A 160 21.11 10.55 -6.32
N LYS A 161 21.57 9.60 -7.13
CA LYS A 161 22.64 9.84 -8.11
C LYS A 161 21.98 10.23 -9.43
N SER A 162 21.70 11.51 -9.64
CA SER A 162 21.35 12.04 -10.95
C SER A 162 22.61 12.65 -11.60
N THR A 163 22.96 12.19 -12.79
CA THR A 163 24.03 12.78 -13.60
C THR A 163 23.57 13.99 -14.42
N THR A 164 22.32 14.47 -14.30
CA THR A 164 21.86 15.60 -15.15
C THR A 164 20.79 16.54 -14.58
N LYS A 165 20.55 16.64 -13.25
CA LYS A 165 19.93 17.83 -12.58
C LYS A 165 19.76 17.66 -11.07
N PRO A 166 19.79 18.77 -10.29
CA PRO A 166 20.17 18.76 -8.88
C PRO A 166 19.10 18.18 -7.94
N CYS A 167 19.55 17.33 -7.03
CA CYS A 167 18.84 17.00 -5.80
C CYS A 167 18.59 18.29 -5.01
N GLN A 168 17.33 18.70 -4.87
CA GLN A 168 16.98 19.72 -3.90
C GLN A 168 16.72 19.07 -2.55
N GLN A 169 17.56 19.45 -1.60
CA GLN A 169 17.48 19.15 -0.17
C GLN A 169 16.36 20.04 0.42
N ASN A 170 15.48 19.46 1.25
CA ASN A 170 14.68 20.26 2.16
C ASN A 170 15.56 20.63 3.37
N ALA A 171 15.74 21.93 3.58
CA ALA A 171 16.10 22.50 4.88
C ALA A 171 14.89 22.46 5.82
#